data_AF-A0A383D0X2-F1
#
_entry.id   AF-A0A383D0X2-F1
#
_cell.length_a   1.000
_cell.length_b   1.000
_cell.length_c   1.000
_cell.angle_alpha   90.00
_cell.angle_beta   90.00
_cell.angle_gamma   90.00
#
_symmetry.space_group_name_H-M   'P 1'
#
loop_
_entity.id
_entity.type
_entity.pdbx_description
1 polymer ?
#
loop_
_entity_poly.entity_id
_entity_poly.type
_entity_poly.pdbx_seq_one_letter_code
_entity_poly.pdbx_strand_id
1 'polypeptide(L)'
;RRVKLETNVITFGQLVKLDIVLIDESSFWTNPINHKWSEIPEGQSPFGSFDVSEVILDILGSMQNPEKINNASGNIQEISGRVEAKVFEPLVGISDPSKIADVVLSIDLETMNVISARIEGQVNPLDEEGVIRIIDIWDVDAEFSVDPPL
;
A
#
# COMPACT_ATOMS: atom_id res chain seq x y z
N ARG A 1 4.92 15.75 4.50
CA ARG A 1 4.75 14.46 3.79
C ARG A 1 3.67 14.63 2.72
N ARG A 2 3.81 14.06 1.52
CA ARG A 2 2.81 14.23 0.44
C ARG A 2 2.36 12.86 -0.07
N VAL A 3 1.06 12.58 -0.06
CA VAL A 3 0.49 11.30 -0.53
C VAL A 3 -0.78 11.59 -1.33
N LYS A 4 -0.98 10.88 -2.43
CA LYS A 4 -2.23 10.89 -3.19
C LYS A 4 -2.80 9.47 -3.25
N LEU A 5 -4.06 9.31 -2.89
CA LEU A 5 -4.83 8.09 -3.10
C LEU A 5 -5.89 8.38 -4.15
N GLU A 6 -5.85 7.61 -5.23
CA GLU A 6 -6.94 7.55 -6.20
C GLU A 6 -7.65 6.21 -6.01
N THR A 7 -8.96 6.25 -5.74
CA THR A 7 -9.74 5.03 -5.56
C THR A 7 -11.06 5.10 -6.29
N ASN A 8 -11.53 3.93 -6.74
CA ASN A 8 -12.86 3.74 -7.31
C ASN A 8 -13.69 2.94 -6.32
N VAL A 9 -14.76 3.53 -5.81
CA VAL A 9 -15.65 2.92 -4.81
C VAL A 9 -17.05 2.78 -5.39
N ILE A 10 -17.71 1.64 -5.14
CA ILE A 10 -19.13 1.49 -5.44
C ILE A 10 -19.93 1.88 -4.21
N THR A 11 -20.71 2.96 -4.31
CA THR A 11 -21.61 3.40 -3.25
C THR A 11 -23.01 3.64 -3.82
N PHE A 12 -24.05 3.15 -3.13
CA PHE A 12 -25.44 3.19 -3.60
C PHE A 12 -25.64 2.65 -5.03
N GLY A 13 -24.83 1.67 -5.44
CA GLY A 13 -24.87 1.07 -6.78
C GLY A 13 -24.25 1.94 -7.89
N GLN A 14 -23.58 3.04 -7.55
CA GLN A 14 -22.87 3.90 -8.49
C GLN A 14 -21.36 3.79 -8.29
N LEU A 15 -20.63 3.78 -9.40
CA LEU A 15 -19.18 3.88 -9.39
C LEU A 15 -18.79 5.34 -9.14
N VAL A 16 -17.99 5.55 -8.09
CA VAL A 16 -17.53 6.86 -7.67
C VAL A 16 -16.00 6.87 -7.67
N LYS A 17 -15.40 7.82 -8.38
CA LYS A 17 -13.97 8.11 -8.26
C LYS A 17 -13.76 9.09 -7.10
N LEU A 18 -12.87 8.73 -6.18
CA LEU A 18 -12.47 9.55 -5.06
C LEU A 18 -10.97 9.81 -5.14
N ASP A 19 -10.61 11.09 -5.17
CA ASP A 19 -9.23 11.53 -5.04
C ASP A 19 -9.05 12.10 -3.64
N ILE A 20 -8.03 11.62 -2.94
CA ILE A 20 -7.66 12.05 -1.59
C ILE A 20 -6.19 12.45 -1.64
N VAL A 21 -5.85 13.57 -1.02
CA VAL A 21 -4.47 14.10 -0.98
C VAL A 21 -4.13 14.46 0.46
N LEU A 22 -2.99 13.97 0.94
CA LEU A 22 -2.35 14.42 2.17
C LEU A 22 -1.21 15.37 1.80
N ILE A 23 -1.22 16.58 2.34
CA ILE A 23 -0.10 17.53 2.28
C ILE A 23 0.24 17.92 3.70
N ASP A 24 1.41 17.48 4.13
CA ASP A 24 1.89 17.58 5.50
C ASP A 24 0.93 16.89 6.48
N GLU A 25 0.18 17.63 7.29
CA GLU A 25 -0.82 17.05 8.20
C GLU A 25 -2.28 17.28 7.74
N SER A 26 -2.48 18.07 6.69
CA SER A 26 -3.81 18.36 6.14
C SER A 26 -4.19 17.36 5.06
N SER A 27 -5.35 16.74 5.22
CA SER A 27 -5.91 15.81 4.24
C SER A 27 -7.07 16.47 3.50
N PHE A 28 -7.16 16.27 2.20
CA PHE A 28 -8.20 16.82 1.33
C PHE A 28 -8.83 15.69 0.54
N TRP A 29 -10.14 15.77 0.30
CA TRP A 29 -10.82 14.88 -0.64
C TRP A 29 -11.53 15.68 -1.73
N THR A 30 -11.88 15.00 -2.81
CA THR A 30 -12.73 15.56 -3.84
C THR A 30 -14.17 15.12 -3.62
N ASN A 31 -15.12 16.06 -3.61
CA ASN A 31 -16.53 15.71 -3.65
C ASN A 31 -16.84 15.04 -5.01
N PRO A 32 -17.33 13.79 -5.01
CA PRO A 32 -17.46 13.01 -6.24
C PRO A 32 -18.55 13.50 -7.19
N ILE A 33 -19.44 14.40 -6.73
CA ILE A 33 -20.56 14.92 -7.52
C ILE A 33 -20.17 16.22 -8.23
N ASN A 34 -19.49 17.13 -7.51
CA ASN A 34 -19.19 18.47 -8.03
C ASN A 34 -17.70 18.74 -8.24
N HIS A 35 -16.84 17.76 -7.98
CA HIS A 35 -15.39 17.80 -8.10
C HIS A 35 -14.70 18.90 -7.27
N LYS A 36 -15.38 19.47 -6.26
CA LYS A 36 -14.78 20.46 -5.38
C LYS A 36 -13.99 19.77 -4.28
N TRP A 37 -12.80 20.30 -4.03
CA TRP A 37 -11.98 19.88 -2.92
C TRP A 37 -12.52 20.41 -1.60
N SER A 38 -12.40 19.59 -0.56
CA SER A 38 -12.65 20.00 0.82
C SER A 38 -11.66 19.30 1.73
N GLU A 39 -11.33 19.97 2.83
CA GLU A 39 -10.50 19.41 3.88
C GLU A 39 -11.26 18.30 4.60
N ILE A 40 -10.57 17.20 4.88
CA ILE A 40 -11.06 16.09 5.68
C ILE A 40 -10.80 16.44 7.15
N PRO A 41 -11.82 16.39 8.02
CA PRO A 41 -11.62 16.65 9.44
C PRO A 41 -10.51 15.78 10.05
N GLU A 42 -9.77 16.33 11.00
CA GLU A 42 -8.74 15.59 11.74
C GLU A 42 -9.32 14.27 12.31
N GLY A 43 -8.52 13.21 12.24
CA GLY A 43 -8.92 11.86 12.67
C GLY A 43 -9.84 11.10 11.69
N GLN A 44 -10.28 11.72 10.59
CA GLN A 44 -11.07 11.06 9.54
C GLN A 44 -10.25 10.77 8.27
N SER A 45 -8.98 11.17 8.25
CA SER A 45 -8.11 10.89 7.11
C SER A 45 -7.91 9.39 6.93
N PRO A 46 -8.14 8.84 5.72
CA PRO A 46 -7.89 7.44 5.44
C PRO A 46 -6.39 7.13 5.30
N PHE A 47 -5.53 8.16 5.30
CA PHE A 47 -4.09 7.99 5.22
C PHE A 47 -3.44 7.56 6.53
N GLY A 48 -4.14 7.67 7.67
CA GLY A 48 -3.65 7.24 8.99
C GLY A 48 -2.13 7.41 9.17
N SER A 49 -1.45 6.31 9.50
CA SER A 49 0.01 6.15 9.48
C SER A 49 0.52 5.38 8.25
N PHE A 50 -0.27 5.29 7.17
CA PHE A 50 0.03 4.41 6.04
C PHE A 50 1.21 4.92 5.22
N ASP A 51 2.44 4.49 5.51
CA ASP A 51 3.62 4.78 4.69
C ASP A 51 4.09 3.51 3.97
N VAL A 52 4.04 3.52 2.62
CA VAL A 52 4.44 2.36 1.80
C VAL A 52 5.91 2.03 2.02
N SER A 53 6.78 3.04 2.20
CA SER A 53 8.19 2.81 2.43
C SER A 53 8.43 2.12 3.77
N GLU A 54 7.71 2.53 4.84
CA GLU A 54 7.78 1.84 6.13
C GLU A 54 7.29 0.40 6.04
N VAL A 55 6.16 0.14 5.37
CA VAL A 55 5.65 -1.23 5.20
C VAL A 55 6.66 -2.12 4.46
N ILE A 56 7.28 -1.63 3.39
CA ILE A 56 8.27 -2.40 2.63
C ILE A 56 9.54 -2.64 3.46
N LEU A 57 9.99 -1.64 4.21
CA LEU A 57 11.13 -1.78 5.14
C LEU A 57 10.83 -2.82 6.23
N ASP A 58 9.63 -2.79 6.81
CA ASP A 58 9.21 -3.74 7.83
C ASP A 58 9.09 -5.15 7.28
N ILE A 59 8.56 -5.32 6.07
CA ILE A 59 8.55 -6.62 5.37
C ILE A 59 9.97 -7.14 5.22
N LEU A 60 10.89 -6.33 4.67
CA LEU A 60 12.29 -6.72 4.47
C LEU A 60 12.99 -7.08 5.79
N GLY A 61 12.73 -6.31 6.86
CA GLY A 61 13.36 -6.49 8.17
C GLY A 61 12.80 -7.65 9.01
N SER A 62 11.56 -8.06 8.75
CA SER A 62 10.85 -9.10 9.52
C SER A 62 10.64 -10.42 8.76
N MET A 63 11.00 -10.46 7.47
CA MET A 63 10.83 -11.64 6.63
C MET A 63 11.55 -12.86 7.20
N GLN A 64 10.77 -13.91 7.45
CA GLN A 64 11.24 -15.19 7.93
C GLN A 64 11.49 -16.12 6.74
N ASN A 65 12.61 -16.85 6.80
CA ASN A 65 13.04 -17.81 5.79
C ASN A 65 13.01 -17.25 4.36
N PRO A 66 13.72 -16.14 4.08
CA PRO A 66 13.77 -15.59 2.73
C PRO A 66 14.44 -16.60 1.78
N GLU A 67 13.74 -16.90 0.69
CA GLU A 67 14.20 -17.82 -0.35
C GLU A 67 14.11 -17.13 -1.71
N LYS A 68 15.18 -17.26 -2.48
CA LYS A 68 15.23 -16.77 -3.86
C LYS A 68 14.39 -17.69 -4.75
N ILE A 69 13.42 -17.13 -5.47
CA ILE A 69 12.69 -17.88 -6.51
C ILE A 69 13.54 -17.88 -7.78
N ASN A 70 13.93 -19.07 -8.25
CA ASN A 70 14.89 -19.24 -9.35
C ASN A 70 14.29 -19.09 -10.76
N ASN A 71 13.24 -18.29 -10.91
CA ASN A 71 12.58 -17.99 -12.19
C ASN A 71 12.69 -16.50 -12.55
N ALA A 72 13.90 -15.94 -12.48
CA ALA A 72 14.12 -14.53 -12.80
C ALA A 72 13.72 -14.22 -14.25
N SER A 73 12.86 -13.21 -14.42
CA SER A 73 12.49 -12.67 -15.72
C SER A 73 13.35 -11.43 -16.00
N GLY A 74 14.40 -11.59 -16.80
CA GLY A 74 15.31 -10.48 -17.10
C GLY A 74 16.02 -9.94 -15.85
N ASN A 75 15.82 -8.65 -15.56
CA ASN A 75 16.43 -7.96 -14.42
C ASN A 75 15.62 -8.08 -13.11
N ILE A 76 14.50 -8.81 -13.10
CA ILE A 76 13.66 -8.94 -11.89
C ILE A 76 14.03 -10.20 -11.11
N GLN A 77 14.31 -10.03 -9.82
CA GLN A 77 14.49 -11.10 -8.87
C GLN A 77 13.34 -11.17 -7.88
N GLU A 78 12.70 -12.34 -7.81
CA GLU A 78 11.70 -12.63 -6.79
C GLU A 78 12.30 -13.26 -5.54
N ILE A 79 11.85 -12.82 -4.37
CA ILE A 79 12.20 -13.39 -3.06
C ILE A 79 10.90 -13.72 -2.34
N SER A 80 10.72 -15.00 -1.98
CA SER A 80 9.61 -15.45 -1.14
C SER A 80 10.03 -15.50 0.33
N GLY A 81 9.09 -15.27 1.23
CA GLY A 81 9.27 -15.51 2.65
C GLY A 81 7.95 -15.39 3.39
N ARG A 82 8.01 -15.39 4.72
CA ARG A 82 6.83 -15.30 5.59
C ARG A 82 6.93 -14.12 6.54
N VAL A 83 5.84 -13.41 6.75
CA VAL A 83 5.80 -12.18 7.56
C VAL A 83 4.61 -12.20 8.50
N GLU A 84 4.81 -11.82 9.76
CA GLU A 84 3.73 -11.69 10.74
C GLU A 84 2.71 -10.64 10.31
N ALA A 85 1.42 -10.93 10.47
CA ALA A 85 0.36 -10.07 9.96
C ALA A 85 0.37 -8.65 10.53
N LYS A 86 0.95 -8.45 11.74
CA LYS A 86 1.10 -7.13 12.38
C LYS A 86 1.85 -6.12 11.51
N VAL A 87 2.79 -6.60 10.69
CA VAL A 87 3.60 -5.76 9.80
C VAL A 87 2.71 -5.04 8.78
N PHE A 88 1.54 -5.59 8.48
CA PHE A 88 0.60 -5.00 7.52
C PHE A 88 -0.46 -4.11 8.17
N GLU A 89 -0.42 -3.85 9.49
CA GLU A 89 -1.36 -2.93 10.14
C GLU A 89 -1.44 -1.55 9.47
N PRO A 90 -0.34 -0.92 9.02
CA PRO A 90 -0.44 0.34 8.28
C PRO A 90 -1.28 0.23 7.01
N LEU A 91 -1.33 -0.96 6.38
CA LEU A 91 -2.08 -1.23 5.16
C LEU A 91 -3.54 -1.64 5.42
N VAL A 92 -3.80 -2.40 6.49
CA VAL A 92 -5.12 -3.01 6.75
C VAL A 92 -5.84 -2.49 7.99
N GLY A 93 -5.24 -1.54 8.71
CA GLY A 93 -5.73 -0.94 9.94
C GLY A 93 -5.59 -1.87 11.15
N ILE A 94 -6.33 -2.98 11.14
CA ILE A 94 -6.32 -3.98 12.21
C ILE A 94 -5.81 -5.30 11.63
N SER A 95 -4.78 -5.87 12.26
CA SER A 95 -4.26 -7.19 11.92
C SER A 95 -4.65 -8.26 12.94
N ASP A 96 -4.56 -9.53 12.55
CA ASP A 96 -4.55 -10.64 13.51
C ASP A 96 -3.10 -11.01 13.85
N PRO A 97 -2.56 -10.65 15.03
CA PRO A 97 -1.14 -10.85 15.35
C PRO A 97 -0.73 -12.33 15.45
N SER A 98 -1.69 -13.26 15.45
CA SER A 98 -1.42 -14.71 15.42
C SER A 98 -1.20 -15.26 14.01
N LYS A 99 -1.48 -14.45 12.97
CA LYS A 99 -1.40 -14.86 11.56
C LYS A 99 -0.05 -14.51 10.96
N ILE A 100 0.29 -15.29 9.95
CA ILE A 100 1.49 -15.11 9.14
C ILE A 100 1.03 -15.14 7.68
N ALA A 101 1.51 -14.19 6.89
CA ALA A 101 1.28 -14.14 5.45
C ALA A 101 2.49 -14.66 4.69
N ASP A 102 2.22 -15.30 3.56
CA ASP A 102 3.22 -15.58 2.55
C ASP A 102 3.45 -14.32 1.72
N VAL A 103 4.70 -13.93 1.56
CA VAL A 103 5.09 -12.71 0.84
C VAL A 103 6.05 -13.07 -0.28
N VAL A 104 5.82 -12.49 -1.46
CA VAL A 104 6.76 -12.48 -2.57
C VAL A 104 7.11 -11.04 -2.91
N LEU A 105 8.38 -10.68 -2.78
CA LEU A 105 8.91 -9.40 -3.22
C LEU A 105 9.54 -9.54 -4.60
N SER A 106 9.24 -8.60 -5.48
CA SER A 106 9.95 -8.42 -6.75
C SER A 106 10.95 -7.28 -6.61
N ILE A 107 12.21 -7.54 -6.91
CA ILE A 107 13.30 -6.58 -6.85
C ILE A 107 13.88 -6.40 -8.24
N ASP A 108 13.99 -5.16 -8.69
CA ASP A 108 14.77 -4.81 -9.87
C ASP A 108 16.27 -4.86 -9.52
N LEU A 109 17.03 -5.74 -10.17
CA LEU A 109 18.46 -5.93 -9.92
C LEU A 109 19.35 -4.79 -10.43
N GLU A 110 18.84 -3.93 -11.32
CA GLU A 110 19.59 -2.78 -11.83
C GLU A 110 19.58 -1.62 -10.82
N THR A 111 18.39 -1.31 -10.31
CA THR A 111 18.18 -0.22 -9.35
C THR A 111 18.24 -0.67 -7.89
N MET A 112 18.14 -1.98 -7.64
CA MET A 112 17.96 -2.61 -6.33
C MET A 112 16.67 -2.18 -5.60
N ASN A 113 15.72 -1.59 -6.33
CA ASN A 113 14.42 -1.19 -5.78
C ASN A 113 13.46 -2.38 -5.69
N VAL A 114 12.67 -2.41 -4.62
CA VAL A 114 11.46 -3.25 -4.58
C VAL A 114 10.44 -2.62 -5.53
N ILE A 115 9.97 -3.40 -6.50
CA ILE A 115 9.01 -2.95 -7.51
C ILE A 115 7.61 -3.54 -7.28
N SER A 116 7.51 -4.66 -6.55
CA SER A 116 6.24 -5.15 -6.06
C SER A 116 6.35 -6.01 -4.81
N ALA A 117 5.26 -6.06 -4.05
CA ALA A 117 5.06 -6.99 -2.95
C ALA A 117 3.69 -7.67 -3.12
N ARG A 118 3.71 -8.99 -3.30
CA ARG A 118 2.52 -9.85 -3.26
C ARG A 118 2.41 -10.44 -1.87
N ILE A 119 1.29 -10.21 -1.20
CA ILE A 119 1.01 -10.65 0.16
C ILE A 119 -0.23 -11.54 0.11
N GLU A 120 -0.08 -12.79 0.51
CA GLU A 120 -1.13 -13.80 0.49
C GLU A 120 -1.39 -14.33 1.89
N GLY A 121 -2.65 -14.28 2.31
CA GLY A 121 -3.07 -14.74 3.63
C GLY A 121 -4.03 -13.80 4.33
N GLN A 122 -4.63 -14.31 5.40
CA GLN A 122 -5.59 -13.60 6.24
C GLN A 122 -4.85 -12.62 7.18
N VAL A 123 -4.40 -11.48 6.64
CA VAL A 123 -3.69 -10.45 7.43
C VAL A 123 -4.65 -9.61 8.27
N ASN A 124 -5.83 -9.31 7.74
CA ASN A 124 -6.93 -8.69 8.48
C ASN A 124 -7.89 -9.79 8.97
N PRO A 125 -8.41 -9.72 10.21
CA PRO A 125 -9.37 -10.72 10.72
C PRO A 125 -10.64 -10.89 9.89
N LEU A 126 -11.01 -9.88 9.10
CA LEU A 126 -12.18 -9.87 8.22
C LEU A 126 -11.86 -10.40 6.81
N ASP A 127 -10.60 -10.75 6.53
CA ASP A 127 -10.23 -11.33 5.25
C ASP A 127 -10.88 -12.70 5.07
N GLU A 128 -11.47 -12.89 3.89
CA GLU A 128 -11.84 -14.22 3.41
C GLU A 128 -10.58 -15.07 3.15
N GLU A 129 -10.77 -16.39 3.04
CA GLU A 129 -9.66 -17.28 2.70
C GLU A 129 -9.15 -16.99 1.28
N GLY A 130 -7.82 -16.92 1.11
CA GLY A 130 -7.19 -16.68 -0.19
C GLY A 130 -7.13 -15.22 -0.64
N VAL A 131 -7.37 -14.25 0.26
CA VAL A 131 -7.16 -12.84 -0.06
C VAL A 131 -5.69 -12.61 -0.40
N ILE A 132 -5.48 -11.91 -1.52
CA ILE A 132 -4.19 -11.51 -2.05
C ILE A 132 -4.18 -9.99 -2.15
N ARG A 133 -3.13 -9.38 -1.61
CA ARG A 133 -2.83 -7.96 -1.78
C ARG A 133 -1.58 -7.80 -2.61
N ILE A 134 -1.59 -6.84 -3.52
CA ILE A 134 -0.45 -6.50 -4.36
C ILE A 134 -0.16 -5.03 -4.15
N ILE A 135 1.08 -4.73 -3.79
CA ILE A 135 1.64 -3.38 -3.76
C ILE A 135 2.56 -3.30 -4.97
N ASP A 136 2.29 -2.40 -5.91
CA ASP A 136 3.18 -2.09 -7.01
C ASP A 136 3.86 -0.74 -6.72
N ILE A 137 5.15 -0.63 -7.01
CA ILE A 137 5.99 0.54 -6.74
C ILE A 137 6.69 0.94 -8.03
N TRP A 138 6.54 2.20 -8.41
CA TRP A 138 7.11 2.76 -9.62
C TRP A 138 7.53 4.21 -9.39
N ASP A 139 8.27 4.78 -10.34
CA ASP A 139 8.75 6.17 -10.30
C ASP A 139 9.47 6.54 -8.98
N VAL A 140 10.25 5.60 -8.44
CA VAL A 140 11.06 5.83 -7.23
C VAL A 140 12.02 6.99 -7.48
N ASP A 141 12.10 7.91 -6.52
CA ASP A 141 12.88 9.15 -6.56
C ASP A 141 12.48 10.15 -7.67
N ALA A 142 11.35 9.92 -8.36
CA ALA A 142 10.86 10.88 -9.34
C ALA A 142 10.33 12.15 -8.64
N GLU A 143 10.66 13.31 -9.21
CA GLU A 143 10.04 14.56 -8.81
C GLU A 143 8.58 14.59 -9.27
N PHE A 144 7.66 14.87 -8.35
CA PHE A 144 6.25 15.09 -8.66
C PHE A 144 5.73 16.31 -7.89
N SER A 145 4.87 17.10 -8.53
CA SER A 145 4.20 18.23 -7.87
C SER A 145 2.92 17.75 -7.21
N VAL A 146 2.75 18.09 -5.93
CA VAL A 146 1.45 18.03 -5.26
C VAL A 146 1.13 19.43 -4.78
N ASP A 147 0.32 20.11 -5.56
CA ASP A 147 -0.19 21.42 -5.23
C ASP A 147 -1.42 21.27 -4.32
N PRO A 148 -1.55 22.09 -3.27
CA PRO A 148 -2.79 22.18 -2.51
C PRO A 148 -3.94 22.46 -3.49
N PRO A 149 -5.06 21.74 -3.36
CA PRO A 149 -6.17 21.93 -4.28
C PRO A 149 -6.95 23.24 -4.06
N LEU A 150 -6.52 24.08 -3.11
CA LEU A 150 -7.14 25.33 -2.68
C LEU A 150 -6.16 26.50 -2.77
#